data_AF-A0A9E4EIE0-F1
#
_entry.id   AF-A0A9E4EIE0-F1
#
_cell.length_a   1.000
_cell.length_b   1.000
_cell.length_c   1.000
_cell.angle_alpha   90.00
_cell.angle_beta   90.00
_cell.angle_gamma   90.00
#
_symmetry.space_group_name_H-M   'P 1'
#
loop_
_entity.id
_entity.type
_entity.pdbx_description
1 polymer ?
#
loop_
_entity_poly.entity_id
_entity_poly.type
_entity_poly.pdbx_seq_one_letter_code
_entity_poly.pdbx_strand_id
1 'polypeptide(L)' 'MAEGFRLERILIEGFKGFTKTQEIDLKNRHVFLLSPSAKGKSSIVEAIRWGLFGSSGRPPRRIVGS' A
#
# COMPACT_ATOMS: atom_id res chain seq x y z
N MET A 1 16.02 -21.08 -6.15
CA MET A 1 14.93 -20.32 -6.81
C MET A 1 14.39 -19.36 -5.76
N ALA A 2 14.39 -18.05 -6.01
CA ALA A 2 13.90 -17.12 -4.99
C ALA A 2 12.38 -17.30 -4.85
N GLU A 3 11.96 -17.81 -3.68
CA GLU A 3 10.55 -17.74 -3.28
C GLU A 3 10.12 -16.27 -3.31
N GLY A 4 8.92 -16.01 -3.84
CA GLY A 4 8.41 -14.64 -3.93
C GLY A 4 8.29 -13.99 -2.55
N PHE A 5 8.47 -12.66 -2.48
CA PHE A 5 8.26 -11.91 -1.25
C PHE A 5 6.78 -11.72 -0.97
N ARG A 6 6.35 -12.00 0.26
CA ARG A 6 4.97 -11.80 0.74
C ARG A 6 4.94 -10.80 1.88
N LEU A 7 4.05 -9.82 1.78
CA LEU A 7 3.77 -8.90 2.89
C LEU A 7 2.91 -9.61 3.94
N GLU A 8 3.34 -9.57 5.21
CA GLU A 8 2.59 -10.17 6.32
C GLU A 8 1.82 -9.16 7.14
N ARG A 9 2.34 -7.94 7.26
CA ARG A 9 1.77 -6.88 8.10
C ARG A 9 2.19 -5.51 7.58
N ILE A 10 1.31 -4.53 7.78
CA ILE A 10 1.63 -3.11 7.60
C ILE A 10 1.36 -2.39 8.92
N LEU A 11 2.34 -1.64 9.42
CA LEU A 11 2.14 -0.62 10.44
C LEU A 11 2.29 0.75 9.79
N ILE A 12 1.33 1.65 10.00
CA ILE A 12 1.34 3.01 9.44
C ILE A 12 1.09 4.02 10.56
N GLU A 13 1.97 5.02 10.66
CA GLU A 13 1.83 6.16 11.55
C GLU A 13 2.49 7.39 10.89
N GLY A 14 1.93 8.58 11.11
CA GLY A 14 2.46 9.84 10.58
C GLY A 14 2.38 9.98 9.06
N PHE A 15 1.79 9.01 8.34
CA PHE A 15 1.68 9.04 6.89
C PHE A 15 0.33 9.62 6.45
N LYS A 16 0.33 10.81 5.84
CA LYS A 16 -0.90 11.51 5.42
C LYS A 16 -1.93 11.59 6.56
N GLY A 17 -3.14 11.07 6.36
CA GLY A 17 -4.23 11.07 7.35
C GLY A 17 -4.11 10.02 8.46
N PHE A 18 -3.05 9.21 8.48
CA PHE A 18 -2.80 8.20 9.53
C PHE A 18 -2.08 8.84 10.72
N THR A 19 -2.79 9.66 11.49
CA THR A 19 -2.22 10.41 12.65
C THR A 19 -1.99 9.56 13.90
N LYS A 20 -2.54 8.34 13.94
CA LYS A 20 -2.31 7.34 14.97
C LYS A 20 -1.82 6.07 14.30
N THR A 21 -1.07 5.25 15.06
CA THR A 21 -0.65 3.93 14.61
C THR A 21 -1.86 3.10 14.18
N GLN A 22 -1.81 2.57 12.96
CA GLN A 22 -2.76 1.59 12.46
C GLN A 22 -1.99 0.36 11.98
N GLU A 23 -2.47 -0.80 12.39
CA GLU A 23 -1.94 -2.10 11.99
C GLU A 23 -2.94 -2.79 11.05
N ILE A 24 -2.42 -3.34 9.95
CA ILE A 24 -3.19 -4.12 8.97
C ILE A 24 -2.49 -5.46 8.81
N ASP A 25 -3.21 -6.54 9.14
CA ASP A 25 -2.74 -7.91 8.95
C ASP A 25 -2.98 -8.37 7.50
N LEU A 26 -1.94 -8.94 6.87
CA LEU A 26 -1.94 -9.45 5.50
C LEU A 26 -1.66 -10.97 5.42
N LYS A 27 -1.75 -11.69 6.54
CA LYS A 27 -1.54 -13.15 6.60
C LYS A 27 -2.48 -13.97 5.72
N ASN A 28 -3.60 -13.40 5.30
CA ASN A 28 -4.53 -14.04 4.37
C ASN A 28 -4.08 -13.89 2.90
N ARG A 29 -4.42 -14.87 2.05
CA ARG A 29 -4.03 -14.84 0.63
C ARG A 29 -4.66 -13.65 -0.11
N HIS A 30 -5.86 -13.26 0.29
CA HIS A 30 -6.60 -12.13 -0.27
C HIS A 30 -7.02 -11.20 0.87
N VAL A 31 -6.80 -9.89 0.68
CA VAL A 31 -7.18 -8.85 1.64
C VAL A 31 -7.92 -7.77 0.88
N PHE A 32 -9.09 -7.39 1.39
CA PHE A 32 -9.93 -6.35 0.80
C PHE A 32 -9.92 -5.11 1.71
N LEU A 33 -9.56 -3.96 1.15
CA LEU A 33 -9.59 -2.68 1.85
C LEU A 33 -10.92 -1.97 1.56
N LEU A 34 -11.84 -2.02 2.52
CA LEU A 34 -13.19 -1.45 2.39
C LEU A 34 -13.32 -0.20 3.25
N SER A 35 -13.74 0.92 2.66
CA SER A 35 -14.16 2.12 3.38
C SER A 35 -14.90 3.09 2.44
N PRO A 36 -15.61 4.11 2.96
CA PRO A 36 -16.17 5.19 2.15
C PRO A 36 -15.10 5.96 1.38
N SER A 37 -15.46 6.63 0.28
CA SER A 37 -14.51 7.45 -0.51
C SER A 37 -13.75 8.46 0.38
N ALA A 38 -12.52 8.78 -0.01
CA ALA A 38 -11.63 9.71 0.70
C ALA A 38 -11.22 9.33 2.14
N LYS A 39 -11.52 8.11 2.62
CA LYS A 39 -11.12 7.63 3.96
C LYS A 39 -9.79 6.85 3.98
N GLY A 40 -8.83 7.20 3.12
CA GLY A 40 -7.45 6.70 3.24
C GLY A 40 -7.11 5.35 2.58
N LYS A 41 -8.02 4.71 1.84
CA LYS A 41 -7.72 3.45 1.10
C LYS A 41 -6.52 3.59 0.16
N SER A 42 -6.54 4.62 -0.70
CA SER A 42 -5.44 4.89 -1.62
C SER A 42 -4.16 5.23 -0.86
N SER A 43 -4.28 5.94 0.27
CA SER A 43 -3.15 6.29 1.13
C SER A 43 -2.45 5.05 1.71
N ILE A 44 -3.17 3.96 2.02
CA ILE A 44 -2.55 2.69 2.44
C ILE A 44 -1.69 2.12 1.31
N VAL A 45 -2.22 2.08 0.09
CA VAL A 45 -1.48 1.57 -1.08
C VAL A 45 -0.24 2.42 -1.36
N GLU A 46 -0.35 3.75 -1.19
CA GLU A 46 0.78 4.66 -1.33
C GLU A 46 1.82 4.49 -0.22
N ALA A 47 1.40 4.22 1.03
CA ALA A 47 2.32 3.94 2.13
C ALA A 47 3.14 2.69 1.85
N ILE A 48 2.52 1.62 1.32
CA ILE A 48 3.22 0.40 0.90
C ILE A 48 4.27 0.73 -0.16
N ARG A 49 3.89 1.49 -1.20
CA ARG A 49 4.83 1.88 -2.27
C ARG A 49 5.97 2.73 -1.75
N TRP A 50 5.67 3.70 -0.88
CA TRP A 50 6.68 4.56 -0.28
C TRP A 50 7.64 3.77 0.61
N GLY A 51 7.13 2.84 1.43
CA GLY A 51 7.94 2.00 2.30
C GLY A 51 8.84 1.01 1.54
N LEU A 52 8.38 0.48 0.40
CA LEU A 52 9.16 -0.47 -0.39
C LEU A 52 10.12 0.20 -1.38
N PHE A 53 9.76 1.36 -1.94
CA PHE A 53 10.45 1.95 -3.09
C PHE A 53 10.84 3.41 -2.92
N GLY A 54 10.51 4.05 -1.79
CA GLY A 54 10.76 5.48 -1.56
C GLY A 54 9.91 6.42 -2.43
N SER A 55 8.90 5.91 -3.15
CA SER A 55 8.03 6.69 -4.03
C SER A 55 6.55 6.48 -3.73
N SER A 56 5.82 7.58 -3.55
CA SER A 56 4.37 7.60 -3.34
C SER A 56 3.58 7.85 -4.63
N GLY A 57 4.28 8.07 -5.76
CA GLY A 57 3.67 8.41 -7.04
C GLY A 57 3.01 7.24 -7.76
N ARG A 58 2.23 7.55 -8.81
CA ARG A 58 1.89 6.52 -9.81
C ARG A 58 3.17 6.17 -10.58
N PRO A 59 3.48 4.89 -10.80
CA PRO A 59 4.54 4.52 -11.72
C PRO A 59 4.24 5.19 -13.09
N PRO A 60 5.27 5.62 -13.83
CA PRO A 60 5.09 6.26 -15.12
C PRO A 60 4.18 5.39 -15.99
N ARG A 61 3.17 6.01 -16.62
CA ARG A 61 2.26 5.30 -17.53
C ARG A 61 3.12 4.64 -18.60
N ARG A 62 3.11 3.31 -18.64
CA ARG A 62 3.73 2.58 -19.75
C ARG A 62 2.92 2.94 -21.00
N ILE A 63 3.50 3.76 -21.87
CA ILE A 63 2.92 4.02 -23.19
C ILE A 63 3.06 2.69 -23.93
N VAL A 64 1.96 1.96 -24.06
CA VAL A 64 1.91 0.80 -24.95
C VAL A 64 1.77 1.40 -26.33
N GLY A 65 2.85 1.33 -27.13
CA GLY A 65 2.86 1.79 -28.51
C GLY A 65 1.71 1.16 -29.29
N SER A 66 1.02 1.99 -30.07
CA SER A 66 -0.02 1.60 -31.02
C SER A 66 0.59 0.92 -32.24
#